data_AF-A0A971SYH7-F1
#
_entry.id   AF-A0A971SYH7-F1
#
_cell.length_a   1.000
_cell.length_b   1.000
_cell.length_c   1.000
_cell.angle_alpha   90.00
_cell.angle_beta   90.00
_cell.angle_gamma   90.00
#
_symmetry.space_group_name_H-M   'P 1'
#
loop_
_entity.id
_entity.type
_entity.pdbx_description
1 polymer ?
#
loop_
_entity_poly.entity_id
_entity_poly.type
_entity_poly.pdbx_seq_one_letter_code
_entity_poly.pdbx_strand_id
1 'polypeptide(L)'
;MFIIEIAGLHIAVDHIYGRVARLCHNYIASGSTYDFMVRAGEEDISGEIKAAGRKISPAVAETACIYRAICERLPEYGAYMLHAAAVEYGGRAYAIAAASGTGKSTHARMWTLAFGKAARIINGDKPIVRWSESGARIYGTPWCGKEGLGLNTSAPLAGICYLQRGEDNEIWPAGSHESLKRLIRQVYIPRSPGRAALLLSLLDRTVREIPAWVLACNISPEAAITAYEAMKNRAAEL
;
A
#
# COMPACT_ATOMS: atom_id res chain seq x y z
N MET A 1 0.57 2.60 25.14
CA MET A 1 0.42 1.39 24.29
C MET A 1 -1.05 1.20 23.95
N PHE A 2 -1.34 0.81 22.71
CA PHE A 2 -2.67 0.37 22.26
C PHE A 2 -2.49 -0.73 21.19
N ILE A 3 -3.56 -1.43 20.81
CA ILE A 3 -3.53 -2.46 19.77
C ILE A 3 -4.30 -1.96 18.55
N ILE A 4 -3.74 -2.18 17.36
CA ILE A 4 -4.42 -1.95 16.09
C ILE A 4 -4.69 -3.26 15.37
N GLU A 5 -5.78 -3.32 14.61
CA GLU A 5 -6.03 -4.38 13.65
C GLU A 5 -5.75 -3.86 12.24
N ILE A 6 -4.73 -4.40 11.57
CA ILE A 6 -4.44 -4.10 10.17
C ILE A 6 -4.12 -5.39 9.43
N ALA A 7 -4.73 -5.57 8.26
CA ALA A 7 -4.54 -6.76 7.45
C ALA A 7 -4.83 -8.06 8.19
N GLY A 8 -5.76 -8.05 9.16
CA GLY A 8 -6.09 -9.19 10.02
C GLY A 8 -5.00 -9.57 11.00
N LEU A 9 -4.13 -8.62 11.38
CA LEU A 9 -3.09 -8.77 12.39
C LEU A 9 -3.37 -7.78 13.53
N HIS A 10 -3.29 -8.26 14.76
CA HIS A 10 -3.33 -7.46 15.97
C HIS A 10 -1.91 -7.02 16.32
N ILE A 11 -1.64 -5.73 16.20
CA ILE A 11 -0.30 -5.16 16.39
C ILE A 11 -0.35 -4.26 17.62
N ALA A 12 0.42 -4.61 18.65
CA ALA A 12 0.64 -3.72 19.78
C ALA A 12 1.59 -2.58 19.38
N VAL A 13 1.15 -1.35 19.58
CA VAL A 13 1.89 -0.14 19.28
C VAL A 13 2.27 0.54 20.59
N ASP A 14 3.55 0.46 20.92
CA ASP A 14 4.14 1.24 22.00
C ASP A 14 4.65 2.58 21.43
N HIS A 15 4.09 3.68 21.92
CA HIS A 15 4.28 5.02 21.37
C HIS A 15 4.55 6.03 22.50
N ILE A 16 5.36 7.02 22.17
CA ILE A 16 5.78 8.15 22.99
C ILE A 16 4.81 9.32 22.79
N TYR A 17 4.48 9.67 21.54
CA TYR A 17 3.62 10.81 21.24
C TYR A 17 2.20 10.38 20.89
N GLY A 18 1.20 11.10 21.39
CA GLY A 18 -0.22 10.81 21.12
C GLY A 18 -0.66 10.94 19.65
N ARG A 19 0.23 11.38 18.75
CA ARG A 19 -0.04 11.47 17.31
C ARG A 19 -0.28 10.10 16.68
N VAL A 20 0.45 9.07 17.12
CA VAL A 20 0.30 7.70 16.58
C VAL A 20 -1.09 7.15 16.89
N ALA A 21 -1.57 7.32 18.13
CA ALA A 21 -2.93 6.93 18.52
C ALA A 21 -4.01 7.67 17.72
N ARG A 22 -3.87 8.99 17.53
CA ARG A 22 -4.81 9.77 16.69
C ARG A 22 -4.78 9.33 15.23
N LEU A 23 -3.61 9.05 14.68
CA LEU A 23 -3.48 8.54 13.31
C LEU A 23 -4.21 7.21 13.15
N CYS A 24 -4.10 6.33 14.14
CA CYS A 24 -4.63 4.97 14.09
C CYS A 24 -6.06 4.82 14.62
N HIS A 25 -6.77 5.89 14.98
CA HIS A 25 -8.05 5.82 15.70
C HIS A 25 -9.09 4.86 15.08
N ASN A 26 -9.22 4.84 13.75
CA ASN A 26 -10.16 3.96 13.03
C ASN A 26 -9.70 2.49 12.93
N TYR A 27 -8.52 2.17 13.46
CA TYR A 27 -7.90 0.85 13.43
C TYR A 27 -7.65 0.30 14.82
N ILE A 28 -7.99 1.02 15.89
CA ILE A 28 -7.81 0.55 17.28
C ILE A 28 -8.72 -0.66 17.51
N ALA A 29 -8.13 -1.78 17.94
CA ALA A 29 -8.84 -2.99 18.29
C ALA A 29 -9.29 -2.96 19.75
N SER A 30 -10.38 -3.67 20.06
CA SER A 30 -10.93 -3.78 21.44
C SER A 30 -10.25 -4.85 22.30
N GLY A 31 -9.52 -5.79 21.70
CA GLY A 31 -8.85 -6.90 22.39
C GLY A 31 -7.51 -6.53 23.04
N SER A 32 -6.97 -7.45 23.84
CA SER A 32 -5.67 -7.32 24.54
C SER A 32 -4.57 -8.24 23.99
N THR A 33 -4.89 -9.18 23.10
CA THR A 33 -3.92 -10.08 22.46
C THR A 33 -3.35 -9.47 21.19
N TYR A 34 -2.06 -9.67 20.96
CA TYR A 34 -1.38 -9.18 19.77
C TYR A 34 -0.44 -10.24 19.19
N ASP A 35 -0.31 -10.25 17.86
CA ASP A 35 0.63 -11.08 17.12
C ASP A 35 2.07 -10.59 17.34
N PHE A 36 2.23 -9.27 17.36
CA PHE A 36 3.51 -8.65 17.66
C PHE A 36 3.41 -7.22 18.18
N MET A 37 4.50 -6.76 18.78
CA MET A 37 4.66 -5.39 19.24
C MET A 37 5.70 -4.63 18.40
N VAL A 38 5.44 -3.34 18.21
CA VAL A 38 6.36 -2.37 17.60
C VAL A 38 6.55 -1.15 18.52
N ARG A 39 7.73 -0.55 18.47
CA ARG A 39 8.09 0.68 19.18
C ARG A 39 9.08 1.47 18.34
N ALA A 40 9.09 2.79 18.51
CA ALA A 40 10.17 3.66 18.04
C ALA A 40 10.88 4.27 19.25
N GLY A 41 12.20 4.05 19.38
CA GLY A 41 13.01 4.67 20.41
C GLY A 41 13.39 6.12 20.07
N GLU A 42 13.97 6.84 21.02
CA GLU A 42 14.45 8.21 20.79
C GLU A 42 15.53 8.27 19.69
N GLU A 43 16.39 7.26 19.61
CA GLU A 43 17.40 7.15 18.56
C GLU A 43 16.78 6.98 17.17
N ASP A 44 15.76 6.12 17.03
CA ASP A 44 15.03 5.93 15.77
C ASP A 44 14.40 7.26 15.31
N ILE A 45 13.77 7.97 16.24
CA ILE A 45 13.09 9.24 15.99
C ILE A 45 14.11 10.32 15.59
N SER A 46 15.23 10.41 16.31
CA SER A 46 16.31 11.35 15.99
C SER A 46 16.94 11.05 14.62
N GLY A 47 17.16 9.77 14.32
CA GLY A 47 17.63 9.32 13.01
C GLY A 47 16.68 9.70 11.87
N GLU A 48 15.37 9.51 12.06
CA GLU A 48 14.35 9.87 11.09
C GLU A 48 14.29 11.39 10.85
N ILE A 49 14.40 12.21 11.91
CA ILE A 49 14.44 13.68 11.79
C ILE A 49 15.64 14.11 10.94
N LYS A 50 16.82 13.53 11.19
CA LYS A 50 18.04 13.84 10.42
C LYS A 50 17.92 13.40 8.95
N ALA A 51 17.32 12.24 8.70
CA ALA A 51 17.16 11.69 7.35
C ALA A 51 16.07 12.38 6.51
N ALA A 52 15.10 13.04 7.14
CA ALA A 52 13.93 13.59 6.46
C ALA A 52 14.23 14.71 5.44
N GLY A 53 15.42 15.33 5.51
CA GLY A 53 15.82 16.44 4.63
C GLY A 53 14.96 17.71 4.75
N ARG A 54 14.09 17.77 5.77
CA ARG A 54 13.19 18.90 6.06
C ARG A 54 12.86 18.92 7.56
N LYS A 55 12.42 20.07 8.07
CA LYS A 55 11.98 20.18 9.47
C LYS A 55 10.70 19.37 9.70
N ILE A 56 10.80 18.33 10.52
CA ILE A 56 9.66 17.54 11.01
C ILE A 56 9.68 17.48 12.53
N SER A 57 8.51 17.35 13.15
CA SER A 57 8.43 17.17 14.61
C SER A 57 8.74 15.72 15.01
N PRO A 58 9.21 15.49 16.25
CA PRO A 58 9.40 14.14 16.77
C PRO A 58 8.16 13.24 16.66
N ALA A 59 6.97 13.81 16.90
CA ALA A 59 5.71 13.08 16.75
C ALA A 59 5.44 12.65 15.30
N VAL A 60 5.86 13.42 14.28
CA VAL A 60 5.76 13.01 12.87
C VAL A 60 6.78 11.90 12.57
N ALA A 61 8.02 12.08 13.01
CA ALA A 61 9.08 11.09 12.84
C ALA A 61 8.68 9.73 13.45
N GLU A 62 8.11 9.74 14.65
CA GLU A 62 7.61 8.53 15.30
C GLU A 62 6.60 7.77 14.44
N THR A 63 5.63 8.46 13.80
CA THR A 63 4.66 7.78 12.94
C THR A 63 5.30 7.04 11.77
N ALA A 64 6.41 7.55 11.22
CA ALA A 64 7.17 6.88 10.17
C ALA A 64 7.97 5.69 10.71
N CYS A 65 8.61 5.86 11.86
CA CYS A 65 9.38 4.79 12.52
C CYS A 65 8.49 3.60 12.92
N ILE A 66 7.32 3.87 13.53
CA ILE A 66 6.35 2.83 13.88
C ILE A 66 5.93 2.06 12.63
N TYR A 67 5.60 2.75 11.53
CA TYR A 67 5.19 2.05 10.32
C TYR A 67 6.31 1.22 9.71
N ARG A 68 7.55 1.73 9.75
CA ARG A 68 8.72 0.98 9.30
C ARG A 68 8.94 -0.28 10.14
N ALA A 69 8.77 -0.19 11.46
CA ALA A 69 8.83 -1.33 12.37
C ALA A 69 7.72 -2.36 12.09
N ILE A 70 6.53 -1.92 11.69
CA ILE A 70 5.45 -2.81 11.22
C ILE A 70 5.90 -3.50 9.93
N CYS A 71 6.33 -2.74 8.92
CA CYS A 71 6.74 -3.24 7.62
C CYS A 71 7.88 -4.26 7.70
N GLU A 72 8.81 -4.06 8.62
CA GLU A 72 9.90 -5.00 8.90
C GLU A 72 9.37 -6.38 9.26
N ARG A 73 8.24 -6.48 9.98
CA ARG A 73 7.68 -7.75 10.46
C ARG A 73 6.62 -8.39 9.56
N LEU A 74 5.97 -7.62 8.70
CA LEU A 74 4.89 -8.11 7.84
C LEU A 74 5.22 -9.41 7.06
N PRO A 75 6.46 -9.62 6.53
CA PRO A 75 6.76 -10.83 5.77
C PRO A 75 6.63 -12.13 6.58
N GLU A 76 6.81 -12.07 7.91
CA GLU A 76 6.57 -13.22 8.82
C GLU A 76 5.11 -13.70 8.78
N TYR A 77 4.19 -12.84 8.34
CA TYR A 77 2.75 -13.05 8.34
C TYR A 77 2.16 -13.11 6.92
N GLY A 78 3.01 -13.35 5.92
CA GLY A 78 2.60 -13.41 4.51
C GLY A 78 2.11 -12.06 3.96
N ALA A 79 2.56 -10.96 4.55
CA ALA A 79 2.16 -9.61 4.17
C ALA A 79 3.34 -8.72 3.78
N TYR A 80 3.08 -7.67 3.01
CA TYR A 80 4.06 -6.63 2.73
C TYR A 80 3.37 -5.29 2.44
N MET A 81 4.08 -4.20 2.70
CA MET A 81 3.62 -2.86 2.33
C MET A 81 3.94 -2.58 0.87
N LEU A 82 2.96 -2.06 0.14
CA LEU A 82 3.11 -1.61 -1.24
C LEU A 82 2.89 -0.10 -1.32
N HIS A 83 3.86 0.63 -1.86
CA HIS A 83 3.79 2.08 -2.09
C HIS A 83 2.94 2.35 -3.34
N ALA A 84 1.63 2.32 -3.16
CA ALA A 84 0.62 2.44 -4.19
C ALA A 84 -0.61 3.16 -3.65
N ALA A 85 -1.43 3.71 -4.55
CA ALA A 85 -2.83 3.93 -4.22
C ALA A 85 -3.62 2.65 -4.53
N ALA A 86 -4.61 2.30 -3.72
CA ALA A 86 -5.47 1.14 -3.90
C ALA A 86 -6.91 1.62 -4.06
N VAL A 87 -7.54 1.25 -5.18
CA VAL A 87 -8.93 1.58 -5.48
C VAL A 87 -9.72 0.30 -5.64
N GLU A 88 -10.89 0.24 -5.03
CA GLU A 88 -11.87 -0.82 -5.20
C GLU A 88 -12.96 -0.41 -6.17
N TYR A 89 -13.28 -1.29 -7.11
CA TYR A 89 -14.42 -1.15 -8.01
C TYR A 89 -14.88 -2.55 -8.44
N GLY A 90 -16.20 -2.77 -8.50
CA GLY A 90 -16.75 -4.10 -8.85
C GLY A 90 -16.36 -5.22 -7.87
N GLY A 91 -16.17 -4.89 -6.58
CA GLY A 91 -15.78 -5.85 -5.54
C GLY A 91 -14.33 -6.34 -5.59
N ARG A 92 -13.51 -5.74 -6.46
CA ARG A 92 -12.08 -6.05 -6.64
C ARG A 92 -11.25 -4.79 -6.46
N ALA A 93 -10.00 -4.95 -6.03
CA ALA A 93 -9.06 -3.85 -5.89
C ALA A 93 -7.97 -3.84 -6.95
N TYR A 94 -7.58 -2.63 -7.34
CA TYR A 94 -6.51 -2.34 -8.28
C TYR A 94 -5.48 -1.45 -7.59
N ALA A 95 -4.23 -1.89 -7.59
CA ALA A 95 -3.12 -1.13 -7.01
C ALA A 95 -2.45 -0.28 -8.10
N ILE A 96 -2.42 1.03 -7.89
CA ILE A 96 -1.83 2.03 -8.77
C ILE A 96 -0.46 2.41 -8.19
N ALA A 97 0.60 1.87 -8.76
CA ALA A 97 1.97 2.11 -8.37
C ALA A 97 2.64 3.09 -9.34
N ALA A 98 3.48 3.98 -8.82
CA ALA A 98 4.22 4.92 -9.66
C ALA A 98 5.48 5.40 -8.95
N ALA A 99 6.43 5.91 -9.72
CA ALA A 99 7.55 6.65 -9.14
C ALA A 99 7.02 7.81 -8.25
N SER A 100 7.82 8.19 -7.25
CA SER A 100 7.45 9.30 -6.37
C SER A 100 7.24 10.58 -7.19
N GLY A 101 6.14 11.29 -6.94
CA GLY A 101 5.80 12.52 -7.67
C GLY A 101 5.06 12.34 -9.01
N THR A 102 4.74 11.10 -9.43
CA THR A 102 4.05 10.84 -10.70
C THR A 102 2.51 10.95 -10.62
N GLY A 103 1.93 11.11 -9.42
CA GLY A 103 0.50 11.41 -9.26
C GLY A 103 -0.43 10.22 -8.94
N LYS A 104 0.04 9.23 -8.17
CA LYS A 104 -0.77 8.07 -7.73
C LYS A 104 -2.12 8.47 -7.10
N SER A 105 -2.09 9.41 -6.17
CA SER A 105 -3.29 9.93 -5.50
C SER A 105 -4.19 10.70 -6.46
N THR A 106 -3.61 11.45 -7.40
CA THR A 106 -4.35 12.11 -8.50
C THR A 106 -5.08 11.08 -9.36
N HIS A 107 -4.41 10.00 -9.77
CA HIS A 107 -5.03 8.95 -10.58
C HIS A 107 -6.10 8.18 -9.78
N ALA A 108 -5.87 7.88 -8.50
CA ALA A 108 -6.91 7.26 -7.66
C ALA A 108 -8.18 8.11 -7.55
N ARG A 109 -8.05 9.45 -7.52
CA ARG A 109 -9.21 10.36 -7.58
C ARG A 109 -9.93 10.31 -8.92
N MET A 110 -9.22 10.09 -10.04
CA MET A 110 -9.86 9.94 -11.36
C MET A 110 -10.82 8.76 -11.40
N TRP A 111 -10.53 7.66 -10.68
CA TRP A 111 -11.48 6.56 -10.53
C TRP A 111 -12.79 7.00 -9.88
N THR A 112 -12.72 7.83 -8.84
CA THR A 112 -13.92 8.37 -8.18
C THR A 112 -14.68 9.37 -9.07
N LEU A 113 -13.99 10.07 -9.97
CA LEU A 113 -14.63 10.95 -10.96
C LEU A 113 -15.31 10.14 -12.07
N ALA A 114 -14.66 9.09 -12.56
CA ALA A 114 -15.16 8.24 -13.65
C ALA A 114 -16.30 7.32 -13.21
N PHE A 115 -16.21 6.73 -12.01
CA PHE A 115 -17.13 5.69 -11.55
C PHE A 115 -17.99 6.12 -10.34
N GLY A 116 -17.86 7.36 -9.88
CA GLY A 116 -18.64 7.90 -8.77
C GLY A 116 -18.44 7.12 -7.47
N LYS A 117 -19.51 6.97 -6.69
CA LYS A 117 -19.51 6.30 -5.38
C LYS A 117 -19.23 4.79 -5.44
N ALA A 118 -19.30 4.19 -6.63
CA ALA A 118 -19.01 2.77 -6.80
C ALA A 118 -17.50 2.49 -6.72
N ALA A 119 -16.64 3.48 -7.02
CA ALA A 119 -15.20 3.39 -6.79
C ALA A 119 -14.84 3.91 -5.38
N ARG A 120 -14.10 3.12 -4.61
CA ARG A 120 -13.67 3.47 -3.25
C ARG A 120 -12.16 3.44 -3.13
N ILE A 121 -11.56 4.49 -2.57
CA ILE A 121 -10.11 4.51 -2.31
C ILE A 121 -9.86 3.78 -0.98
N ILE A 122 -9.30 2.57 -1.05
CA ILE A 122 -8.91 1.78 0.12
C ILE A 122 -7.73 2.48 0.83
N ASN A 123 -6.73 2.91 0.07
CA ASN A 123 -5.57 3.62 0.60
C ASN A 123 -4.90 4.47 -0.48
N GLY A 124 -4.44 5.67 -0.15
CA GLY A 124 -3.81 6.58 -1.10
C GLY A 124 -2.30 6.46 -1.25
N ASP A 125 -1.60 5.70 -0.40
CA ASP A 125 -0.12 5.77 -0.36
C ASP A 125 0.57 4.46 0.05
N LYS A 126 0.20 3.88 1.20
CA LYS A 126 0.87 2.68 1.74
C LYS A 126 -0.12 1.62 2.20
N PRO A 127 -0.94 1.03 1.29
CA PRO A 127 -1.69 -0.17 1.59
C PRO A 127 -0.77 -1.35 1.96
N ILE A 128 -1.35 -2.37 2.59
CA ILE A 128 -0.70 -3.65 2.84
C ILE A 128 -1.35 -4.71 1.95
N VAL A 129 -0.53 -5.52 1.29
CA VAL A 129 -0.96 -6.74 0.60
C VAL A 129 -0.70 -7.92 1.53
N ARG A 130 -1.70 -8.77 1.77
CA ARG A 130 -1.56 -10.02 2.52
C ARG A 130 -2.02 -11.20 1.68
N TRP A 131 -1.19 -12.22 1.63
CA TRP A 131 -1.47 -13.50 1.00
C TRP A 131 -2.11 -14.48 1.98
N SER A 132 -3.07 -15.25 1.47
CA SER A 132 -3.71 -16.37 2.15
C SER A 132 -3.96 -17.50 1.15
N GLU A 133 -4.62 -18.58 1.59
CA GLU A 133 -5.07 -19.65 0.69
C GLU A 133 -6.07 -19.15 -0.36
N SER A 134 -6.91 -18.15 -0.02
CA SER A 134 -7.88 -17.57 -0.95
C SER A 134 -7.29 -16.49 -1.87
N GLY A 135 -5.97 -16.37 -1.95
CA GLY A 135 -5.26 -15.38 -2.77
C GLY A 135 -4.88 -14.09 -2.03
N ALA A 136 -4.50 -13.07 -2.80
CA ALA A 136 -4.05 -11.79 -2.29
C ALA A 136 -5.23 -10.85 -1.97
N ARG A 137 -5.15 -10.19 -0.82
CA ARG A 137 -6.02 -9.06 -0.47
C ARG A 137 -5.19 -7.82 -0.17
N ILE A 138 -5.72 -6.66 -0.53
CA ILE A 138 -5.11 -5.36 -0.23
C ILE A 138 -5.94 -4.60 0.81
N TYR A 139 -5.26 -4.04 1.80
CA TYR A 139 -5.86 -3.46 2.99
C TYR A 139 -5.53 -1.99 3.12
N GLY A 140 -6.51 -1.24 3.61
CA GLY A 140 -6.31 0.11 4.10
C GLY A 140 -5.37 0.12 5.30
N THR A 141 -4.59 1.20 5.42
CA THR A 141 -3.77 1.50 6.59
C THR A 141 -3.99 2.95 7.01
N PRO A 142 -3.65 3.32 8.25
CA PRO A 142 -3.60 4.72 8.67
C PRO A 142 -2.65 5.58 7.82
N TRP A 143 -1.65 4.98 7.17
CA TRP A 143 -0.62 5.66 6.38
C TRP A 143 -1.05 5.87 4.93
N CYS A 144 -2.09 6.67 4.73
CA CYS A 144 -2.81 6.85 3.47
C CYS A 144 -2.44 8.12 2.67
N GLY A 145 -1.28 8.71 2.94
CA GLY A 145 -0.80 9.92 2.26
C GLY A 145 -1.25 11.22 2.91
N LYS A 146 -0.84 12.36 2.34
CA LYS A 146 -1.12 13.70 2.91
C LYS A 146 -2.58 14.10 2.73
N GLU A 147 -3.21 13.54 1.72
CA GLU A 147 -4.58 13.78 1.31
C GLU A 147 -5.60 13.05 2.19
N GLY A 148 -5.14 12.17 3.11
CA GLY A 148 -6.00 11.45 4.04
C GLY A 148 -6.97 10.48 3.36
N LEU A 149 -6.63 9.99 2.15
CA LEU A 149 -7.49 9.14 1.35
C LEU A 149 -7.33 7.68 1.77
N GLY A 150 -8.12 7.22 2.75
CA GLY A 150 -8.10 5.82 3.15
C GLY A 150 -9.35 5.41 3.90
N LEU A 151 -9.68 4.13 3.78
CA LEU A 151 -10.78 3.48 4.47
C LEU A 151 -10.24 2.24 5.18
N ASN A 152 -10.69 1.98 6.41
CA ASN A 152 -10.39 0.71 7.08
C ASN A 152 -11.26 -0.40 6.45
N THR A 153 -10.82 -0.87 5.29
CA THR A 153 -11.48 -1.91 4.49
C THR A 153 -10.44 -2.67 3.68
N SER A 154 -10.87 -3.71 2.99
CA SER A 154 -10.04 -4.49 2.09
C SER A 154 -10.84 -5.11 0.95
N ALA A 155 -10.16 -5.46 -0.14
CA ALA A 155 -10.73 -6.24 -1.23
C ALA A 155 -9.68 -7.17 -1.85
N PRO A 156 -10.11 -8.22 -2.58
CA PRO A 156 -9.20 -9.06 -3.36
C PRO A 156 -8.39 -8.21 -4.35
N LEU A 157 -7.07 -8.39 -4.37
CA LEU A 157 -6.20 -7.68 -5.30
C LEU A 157 -6.31 -8.35 -6.68
N ALA A 158 -6.86 -7.63 -7.66
CA ALA A 158 -7.11 -8.14 -9.01
C ALA A 158 -6.08 -7.65 -10.04
N GLY A 159 -5.31 -6.61 -9.74
CA GLY A 159 -4.32 -6.11 -10.67
C GLY A 159 -3.42 -5.01 -10.11
N ILE A 160 -2.23 -4.88 -10.71
CA ILE A 160 -1.29 -3.80 -10.43
C ILE A 160 -1.08 -2.98 -11.71
N CYS A 161 -1.29 -1.67 -11.63
CA CYS A 161 -1.07 -0.73 -12.73
C CYS A 161 0.11 0.18 -12.40
N TYR A 162 1.13 0.18 -13.26
CA TYR A 162 2.29 1.06 -13.15
C TYR A 162 2.08 2.32 -13.99
N LEU A 163 2.01 3.48 -13.34
CA LEU A 163 1.84 4.74 -14.05
C LEU A 163 3.16 5.25 -14.62
N GLN A 164 3.07 5.80 -15.83
CA GLN A 164 4.04 6.72 -16.41
C GLN A 164 3.30 7.86 -17.11
N ARG A 165 3.99 8.99 -17.30
CA ARG A 165 3.39 10.13 -18.01
C ARG A 165 3.32 9.81 -19.50
N GLY A 166 2.18 10.14 -20.11
CA GLY A 166 1.95 10.08 -21.55
C GLY A 166 1.10 11.26 -22.00
N GLU A 167 1.13 11.56 -23.29
CA GLU A 167 0.22 12.53 -23.91
C GLU A 167 -1.17 11.90 -24.12
N ASP A 168 -1.18 10.61 -24.48
CA ASP A 168 -2.38 9.79 -24.66
C ASP A 168 -2.52 8.73 -23.56
N ASN A 169 -3.73 8.18 -23.44
CA ASN A 169 -4.07 7.11 -22.50
C ASN A 169 -3.89 5.74 -23.17
N GLU A 170 -2.76 5.09 -22.89
CA GLU A 170 -2.40 3.79 -23.45
C GLU A 170 -2.02 2.82 -22.34
N ILE A 171 -2.55 1.60 -22.41
CA ILE A 171 -2.30 0.55 -21.42
C ILE A 171 -1.93 -0.76 -22.08
N TRP A 172 -0.91 -1.43 -21.54
CA TRP A 172 -0.44 -2.73 -22.02
C TRP A 172 0.02 -3.62 -20.86
N PRO A 173 0.02 -4.95 -21.03
CA PRO A 173 0.50 -5.87 -20.00
C PRO A 173 1.97 -5.64 -19.66
N ALA A 174 2.30 -5.66 -18.37
CA ALA A 174 3.67 -5.66 -17.90
C ALA A 174 4.18 -7.12 -17.82
N GLY A 175 5.28 -7.43 -18.50
CA GLY A 175 5.92 -8.73 -18.38
C GLY A 175 6.48 -8.99 -16.98
N SER A 176 6.65 -10.25 -16.59
CA SER A 176 7.06 -10.62 -15.22
C SER A 176 8.35 -9.94 -14.76
N HIS A 177 9.37 -9.85 -15.63
CA HIS A 177 10.64 -9.16 -15.32
C HIS A 177 10.47 -7.66 -15.09
N GLU A 178 9.67 -7.00 -15.92
CA GLU A 178 9.37 -5.58 -15.75
C GLU A 178 8.57 -5.35 -14.46
N SER A 179 7.57 -6.18 -14.21
CA SER A 179 6.75 -6.12 -13.00
C SER A 179 7.62 -6.26 -11.74
N LEU A 180 8.53 -7.25 -11.69
CA LEU A 180 9.44 -7.42 -10.57
C LEU A 180 10.36 -6.19 -10.36
N LYS A 181 10.96 -5.67 -11.43
CA LYS A 181 11.82 -4.47 -11.39
C LYS A 181 11.09 -3.25 -10.85
N ARG A 182 9.80 -3.11 -11.19
CA ARG A 182 8.96 -2.01 -10.70
C ARG A 182 8.54 -2.26 -9.25
N LEU A 183 8.08 -3.46 -8.89
CA LEU A 183 7.62 -3.81 -7.54
C LEU A 183 8.69 -3.67 -6.48
N ILE A 184 9.92 -4.14 -6.75
CA ILE A 184 10.98 -4.11 -5.73
C ILE A 184 11.32 -2.68 -5.26
N ARG A 185 11.02 -1.67 -6.10
CA ARG A 185 11.18 -0.25 -5.77
C ARG A 185 9.99 0.36 -5.03
N GLN A 186 8.87 -0.37 -4.94
CA GLN A 186 7.63 0.08 -4.31
C GLN A 186 7.35 -0.66 -2.99
N VAL A 187 8.31 -1.40 -2.45
CA VAL A 187 8.14 -2.09 -1.18
C VAL A 187 9.20 -1.67 -0.18
N TYR A 188 8.92 -1.91 1.10
CA TYR A 188 9.93 -1.84 2.14
C TYR A 188 10.72 -3.15 2.15
N ILE A 189 12.05 -3.08 2.00
CA ILE A 189 12.93 -4.25 2.11
C ILE A 189 13.37 -4.38 3.58
N PRO A 190 13.01 -5.48 4.27
CA PRO A 190 13.44 -5.72 5.64
C PRO A 190 14.95 -5.77 5.79
N ARG A 191 15.44 -5.35 6.96
CA ARG A 191 16.86 -5.39 7.31
C ARG A 191 17.33 -6.82 7.61
N SER A 192 16.46 -7.63 8.21
CA SER A 192 16.76 -9.03 8.50
C SER A 192 16.84 -9.84 7.20
N PRO A 193 17.94 -10.57 6.93
CA PRO A 193 18.07 -11.43 5.75
C PRO A 193 16.93 -12.44 5.62
N GLY A 194 16.48 -13.05 6.73
CA GLY A 194 15.37 -14.00 6.73
C GLY A 194 14.04 -13.36 6.31
N ARG A 195 13.75 -12.16 6.81
CA ARG A 195 12.53 -11.42 6.43
C ARG A 195 12.59 -10.89 5.01
N ALA A 196 13.78 -10.49 4.55
CA ALA A 196 14.00 -10.11 3.17
C ALA A 196 13.76 -11.29 2.21
N ALA A 197 14.21 -12.50 2.56
CA ALA A 197 13.92 -13.71 1.79
C ALA A 197 12.41 -13.99 1.72
N LEU A 198 11.68 -13.89 2.85
CA LEU A 198 10.23 -14.02 2.87
C LEU A 198 9.54 -12.98 1.98
N LEU A 199 9.96 -11.72 2.02
CA LEU A 199 9.46 -10.69 1.12
C LEU A 199 9.68 -11.07 -0.34
N LEU A 200 10.87 -11.53 -0.72
CA LEU A 200 11.16 -11.93 -2.10
C LEU A 200 10.25 -13.07 -2.57
N SER A 201 9.95 -14.05 -1.71
CA SER A 201 8.97 -15.09 -2.01
C SER A 201 7.55 -14.53 -2.21
N LEU A 202 7.13 -13.54 -1.42
CA LEU A 202 5.84 -12.87 -1.60
C LEU A 202 5.80 -12.06 -2.90
N LEU A 203 6.88 -11.39 -3.28
CA LEU A 203 6.96 -10.65 -4.55
C LEU A 203 6.95 -11.59 -5.76
N ASP A 204 7.68 -12.70 -5.69
CA ASP A 204 7.67 -13.74 -6.72
C ASP A 204 6.24 -14.28 -6.91
N ARG A 205 5.54 -14.59 -5.81
CA ARG A 205 4.13 -14.98 -5.86
C ARG A 205 3.25 -13.91 -6.51
N THR A 206 3.41 -12.64 -6.12
CA THR A 206 2.69 -11.52 -6.72
C THR A 206 2.92 -11.40 -8.21
N VAL A 207 4.16 -11.53 -8.69
CA VAL A 207 4.47 -11.42 -10.12
C VAL A 207 3.87 -12.57 -10.94
N ARG A 208 3.73 -13.76 -10.34
CA ARG A 208 3.12 -14.94 -11.00
C ARG A 208 1.60 -14.90 -11.02
N GLU A 209 0.98 -14.51 -9.91
CA GLU A 209 -0.46 -14.67 -9.69
C GLU A 209 -1.26 -13.38 -9.91
N ILE A 210 -0.64 -12.20 -9.76
CA ILE A 210 -1.33 -10.92 -9.92
C ILE A 210 -0.97 -10.29 -11.26
N PRO A 211 -1.94 -10.11 -12.17
CA PRO A 211 -1.65 -9.51 -13.45
C PRO A 211 -1.26 -8.04 -13.27
N ALA A 212 -0.34 -7.58 -14.13
CA ALA A 212 0.20 -6.24 -14.05
C ALA A 212 0.19 -5.56 -15.42
N TRP A 213 0.08 -4.24 -15.41
CA TRP A 213 0.01 -3.38 -16.59
C TRP A 213 0.87 -2.14 -16.42
N VAL A 214 1.28 -1.56 -17.53
CA VAL A 214 1.82 -0.20 -17.59
C VAL A 214 0.76 0.68 -18.24
N LEU A 215 0.46 1.81 -17.59
CA LEU A 215 -0.41 2.85 -18.13
C LEU A 215 0.42 4.11 -18.36
N ALA A 216 0.56 4.48 -19.63
CA ALA A 216 0.90 5.84 -20.01
C ALA A 216 -0.39 6.65 -20.02
N CYS A 217 -0.45 7.76 -19.27
CA CYS A 217 -1.66 8.56 -19.22
C CYS A 217 -1.39 10.05 -19.07
N ASN A 218 -2.35 10.82 -19.57
CA ASN A 218 -2.52 12.23 -19.26
C ASN A 218 -3.37 12.40 -17.99
N ILE A 219 -3.71 13.66 -17.64
CA ILE A 219 -4.51 13.98 -16.45
C ILE A 219 -5.97 14.10 -16.86
N SER A 220 -6.65 12.98 -17.08
CA SER A 220 -8.07 12.92 -17.45
C SER A 220 -8.80 11.74 -16.79
N PRO A 221 -10.12 11.86 -16.48
CA PRO A 221 -10.91 10.73 -15.98
C PRO A 221 -10.91 9.51 -16.91
N GLU A 222 -10.76 9.73 -18.21
CA GLU A 222 -10.67 8.69 -19.24
C GLU A 222 -9.51 7.73 -18.98
N ALA A 223 -8.41 8.20 -18.36
CA ALA A 223 -7.30 7.36 -17.95
C ALA A 223 -7.72 6.25 -16.98
N ALA A 224 -8.66 6.54 -16.06
CA ALA A 224 -9.17 5.54 -15.13
C ALA A 224 -10.07 4.50 -15.82
N ILE A 225 -10.83 4.93 -16.84
CA ILE A 225 -11.66 4.06 -17.67
C ILE A 225 -10.76 3.12 -18.48
N THR A 226 -9.78 3.66 -19.20
CA THR A 226 -8.78 2.88 -19.94
C THR A 226 -8.10 1.85 -19.05
N ALA A 227 -7.70 2.26 -17.85
CA ALA A 227 -7.07 1.37 -16.87
C ALA A 227 -8.01 0.21 -16.49
N TYR A 228 -9.24 0.51 -16.08
CA TYR A 228 -10.20 -0.49 -15.64
C TYR A 228 -10.58 -1.48 -16.76
N GLU A 229 -10.87 -0.98 -17.96
CA GLU A 229 -11.31 -1.80 -19.09
C GLU A 229 -10.25 -2.84 -19.49
N ALA A 230 -8.96 -2.47 -19.45
CA ALA A 230 -7.89 -3.43 -19.72
C ALA A 230 -7.65 -4.41 -18.55
N MET A 231 -7.80 -3.95 -17.31
CA MET A 231 -7.53 -4.79 -16.13
C MET A 231 -8.66 -5.77 -15.79
N LYS A 232 -9.92 -5.43 -16.07
CA LYS A 232 -11.08 -6.28 -15.71
C LYS A 232 -11.11 -7.59 -16.49
N ASN A 233 -10.66 -7.59 -17.75
CA ASN A 233 -10.81 -8.72 -18.68
C ASN A 233 -9.96 -9.92 -18.28
N ARG A 234 -8.81 -9.71 -17.62
CA ARG A 234 -7.92 -10.80 -17.17
C ARG A 234 -8.23 -11.30 -15.77
N ALA A 235 -9.08 -10.59 -15.02
CA ALA A 235 -9.54 -11.00 -13.70
C ALA A 235 -10.66 -12.07 -13.76
N ALA A 236 -11.19 -12.34 -14.95
CA ALA A 236 -12.22 -13.34 -15.23
C ALA A 236 -11.67 -14.66 -15.83
N GLU A 237 -10.38 -14.72 -16.16
CA GLU A 237 -9.71 -15.89 -16.76
C GLU A 237 -8.77 -16.64 -15.78
N LEU A 238 -8.76 -16.22 -14.51
CA LEU A 238 -8.11 -16.88 -13.35
C LEU A 238 -9.19 -17.31 -12.36
#